data_AF-A0A8S3TI84-F1
#
_entry.id   AF-A0A8S3TI84-F1
#
_cell.length_a   1.000
_cell.length_b   1.000
_cell.length_c   1.000
_cell.angle_alpha   90.00
_cell.angle_beta   90.00
_cell.angle_gamma   90.00
#
_symmetry.space_group_name_H-M   'P 1'
#
loop_
_entity.id
_entity.type
_entity.pdbx_description
1 polymer ?
#
loop_
_entity_poly.entity_id
_entity_poly.type
_entity_poly.pdbx_seq_one_letter_code
_entity_poly.pdbx_strand_id
1 'polypeptide(L)'
;MTSIASYLYLSIILTSVGGFLLDGNTATGQKQYLTLSEFYENKNEQQHETDEIRHKMEQMKNDNAKTLALLSSQLQQKFIEIQNNITAASQYNETARLTELWELKYHELQKNNTELQIKFNDLEVKYTALKNEINFRPTTLEMNIQNAKCHNASKELFLMAEKELVYMKNKTTVLENKMDTISQLKAVQQLQDLHSVQNQIQEISTQTQSLSVNEQARNQDFYALYNLTTVYGMKLHDLEIQTVDKLKKHANDQNKTIIGFEDKILKHIHTTDMKIESFANTSRERSSNISKTVTLTACAQADHDYQNEIMMIKNVKVHVGINSLASIQSSGIFTCENPGLYLVDASIVNKAGGSKFSIRKNRSVVIQSYGSLHDQTYESASLVAAVELNIGDTIDIQADNSVYLRSLGSCVTIVKIR
;
A
#
# COMPACT_ATOMS: atom_id res chain seq x y z
N MET A 1 -0.83 21.81 32.52
CA MET A 1 -1.94 21.84 33.50
C MET A 1 -2.99 20.84 33.05
N THR A 2 -3.52 20.05 34.01
CA THR A 2 -4.51 18.95 33.91
C THR A 2 -4.07 17.70 33.12
N SER A 3 -4.11 16.44 33.57
CA SER A 3 -4.25 15.79 34.89
C SER A 3 -3.93 14.30 34.65
N ILE A 4 -2.83 13.77 35.21
CA ILE A 4 -2.38 12.36 35.12
C ILE A 4 -2.73 11.63 36.43
N ALA A 5 -3.94 11.81 36.95
CA ALA A 5 -4.29 11.40 38.32
C ALA A 5 -5.19 10.14 38.43
N SER A 6 -5.58 9.49 37.32
CA SER A 6 -6.62 8.45 37.37
C SER A 6 -6.13 6.99 37.27
N TYR A 7 -4.82 6.73 37.13
CA TYR A 7 -4.30 5.37 36.95
C TYR A 7 -3.63 4.75 38.19
N LEU A 8 -3.55 5.47 39.31
CA LEU A 8 -2.84 5.03 40.52
C LEU A 8 -3.73 4.51 41.66
N TYR A 9 -5.05 4.54 41.52
CA TYR A 9 -5.98 4.13 42.60
C TYR A 9 -6.40 2.66 42.56
N LEU A 10 -6.02 1.88 41.54
CA LEU A 10 -6.44 0.48 41.39
C LEU A 10 -5.38 -0.54 41.84
N SER A 11 -4.13 -0.13 42.09
CA SER A 11 -3.04 -1.04 42.50
C SER A 11 -2.86 -1.18 44.01
N ILE A 12 -3.54 -0.36 44.83
CA ILE A 12 -3.33 -0.32 46.29
C ILE A 12 -4.31 -1.22 47.07
N ILE A 13 -5.37 -1.76 46.44
CA ILE A 13 -6.37 -2.58 47.15
C ILE A 13 -6.06 -4.09 47.10
N LEU A 14 -5.06 -4.55 46.34
CA LEU A 14 -4.82 -5.99 46.09
C LEU A 14 -3.66 -6.63 46.88
N THR A 15 -2.97 -5.89 47.77
CA THR A 15 -1.80 -6.41 48.50
C THR A 15 -2.03 -6.80 49.97
N SER A 16 -3.26 -6.77 50.50
CA SER A 16 -3.50 -7.08 51.93
C SER A 16 -4.37 -8.31 52.22
N VAL A 17 -4.74 -9.12 51.22
CA VAL A 17 -5.46 -10.40 51.45
C VAL A 17 -4.50 -11.59 51.27
N GLY A 18 -3.36 -11.51 51.96
CA GLY A 18 -2.38 -12.58 52.05
C GLY A 18 -2.40 -13.19 53.45
N GLY A 19 -3.21 -14.23 53.62
CA GLY A 19 -3.10 -15.14 54.77
C GLY A 19 -4.34 -15.21 55.63
N PHE A 20 -5.22 -16.17 55.36
CA PHE A 20 -5.84 -16.99 56.39
C PHE A 20 -6.19 -18.35 55.78
N LEU A 21 -5.43 -19.37 56.20
CA LEU A 21 -5.69 -20.77 55.92
C LEU A 21 -6.88 -21.26 56.75
N LEU A 22 -7.61 -22.16 56.12
CA LEU A 22 -8.83 -22.83 56.55
C LEU A 22 -8.60 -23.77 57.73
N ASP A 23 -9.62 -23.85 58.60
CA ASP A 23 -9.98 -25.05 59.33
C ASP A 23 -11.33 -25.57 58.78
N GLY A 24 -11.42 -26.88 58.59
CA GLY A 24 -12.67 -27.62 58.84
C GLY A 24 -13.72 -27.77 57.72
N ASN A 25 -13.41 -28.62 56.73
CA ASN A 25 -14.24 -29.77 56.32
C ASN A 25 -15.75 -29.57 56.02
N THR A 26 -16.12 -29.57 54.73
CA THR A 26 -17.24 -30.39 54.21
C THR A 26 -17.07 -30.59 52.70
N ALA A 27 -17.35 -31.83 52.29
CA ALA A 27 -16.93 -32.42 51.02
C ALA A 27 -17.80 -32.04 49.81
N THR A 28 -17.20 -32.25 48.65
CA THR A 28 -17.79 -32.35 47.29
C THR A 28 -18.33 -31.06 46.68
N GLY A 29 -17.40 -30.17 46.36
CA GLY A 29 -17.60 -29.14 45.35
C GLY A 29 -16.24 -28.61 44.91
N GLN A 30 -15.57 -29.30 43.99
CA GLN A 30 -14.37 -28.77 43.33
C GLN A 30 -14.76 -27.54 42.49
N LYS A 31 -14.90 -26.39 43.15
CA LYS A 31 -14.83 -25.09 42.48
C LYS A 31 -13.35 -24.83 42.22
N GLN A 32 -12.93 -25.04 40.98
CA GLN A 32 -11.65 -24.55 40.48
C GLN A 32 -11.65 -23.03 40.63
N TYR A 33 -10.98 -22.53 41.67
CA TYR A 33 -10.67 -21.13 41.78
C TYR A 33 -9.55 -20.86 40.79
N LEU A 34 -9.88 -20.25 39.64
CA LEU A 34 -8.86 -19.68 38.78
C LEU A 34 -8.11 -18.64 39.60
N THR A 35 -6.83 -18.89 39.81
CA THR A 35 -5.97 -17.96 40.54
C THR A 35 -5.81 -16.68 39.71
N LEU A 36 -5.61 -15.52 40.36
CA LEU A 36 -5.40 -14.25 39.65
C LEU A 36 -4.23 -14.37 38.63
N SER A 37 -3.22 -15.20 38.95
CA SER A 37 -2.13 -15.58 38.06
C SER A 37 -2.61 -16.26 36.78
N GLU A 38 -3.55 -17.22 36.86
CA GLU A 38 -4.10 -17.89 35.68
C GLU A 38 -4.92 -16.93 34.80
N PHE A 39 -5.56 -15.90 35.38
CA PHE A 39 -6.25 -14.86 34.60
C PHE A 39 -5.27 -13.97 33.84
N TYR A 40 -4.15 -13.58 34.46
CA TYR A 40 -3.11 -12.80 33.79
C TYR A 40 -2.34 -13.64 32.75
N GLU A 41 -2.12 -14.93 33.00
CA GLU A 41 -1.55 -15.85 32.02
C GLU A 41 -2.46 -15.99 30.80
N ASN A 42 -3.77 -16.18 30.98
CA ASN A 42 -4.72 -16.29 29.87
C ASN A 42 -4.80 -15.00 29.03
N LYS A 43 -4.71 -13.83 29.67
CA LYS A 43 -4.68 -12.53 28.96
C LYS A 43 -3.39 -12.36 28.14
N ASN A 44 -2.26 -12.79 28.68
CA ASN A 44 -0.98 -12.73 27.96
C ASN A 44 -0.94 -13.72 26.79
N GLU A 45 -1.57 -14.89 26.94
CA GLU A 45 -1.69 -15.90 25.88
C GLU A 45 -2.60 -15.41 24.74
N GLN A 46 -3.75 -14.81 25.06
CA GLN A 46 -4.62 -14.18 24.06
C GLN A 46 -3.96 -12.99 23.34
N GLN A 47 -3.17 -12.20 24.06
CA GLN A 47 -2.40 -11.09 23.47
C GLN A 47 -1.33 -11.64 22.52
N HIS A 48 -0.63 -12.71 22.92
CA HIS A 48 0.38 -13.37 22.10
C HIS A 48 -0.22 -13.97 20.81
N GLU A 49 -1.36 -14.68 20.90
CA GLU A 49 -2.05 -15.19 19.71
C GLU A 49 -2.49 -14.05 18.76
N THR A 50 -2.98 -12.95 19.32
CA THR A 50 -3.38 -11.77 18.52
C THR A 50 -2.19 -11.14 17.80
N ASP A 51 -1.05 -11.04 18.48
CA ASP A 51 0.18 -10.49 17.90
C ASP A 51 0.80 -11.44 16.85
N GLU A 52 0.72 -12.75 17.04
CA GLU A 52 1.14 -13.75 16.05
C GLU A 52 0.28 -13.68 14.77
N ILE A 53 -1.04 -13.54 14.91
CA ILE A 53 -1.95 -13.37 13.77
C ILE A 53 -1.63 -12.06 13.03
N ARG A 54 -1.38 -10.96 13.75
CA ARG A 54 -0.99 -9.67 13.15
C ARG A 54 0.32 -9.80 12.38
N HIS A 55 1.30 -10.52 12.93
CA HIS A 55 2.58 -10.74 12.27
C HIS A 55 2.44 -11.55 10.97
N LYS A 56 1.64 -12.63 10.98
CA LYS A 56 1.34 -13.42 9.77
C LYS A 56 0.63 -12.61 8.70
N MET A 57 -0.30 -11.73 9.07
CA MET A 57 -0.97 -10.83 8.11
C MET A 57 0.00 -9.86 7.44
N GLU A 58 0.91 -9.24 8.20
CA GLU A 58 1.88 -8.31 7.62
C GLU A 58 2.91 -9.03 6.73
N GLN A 59 3.27 -10.27 7.07
CA GLN A 59 4.13 -11.11 6.22
C GLN A 59 3.45 -11.42 4.88
N MET A 60 2.19 -11.86 4.89
CA MET A 60 1.44 -12.13 3.64
C MET A 60 1.30 -10.89 2.77
N LYS A 61 1.07 -9.72 3.38
CA LYS A 61 1.00 -8.43 2.66
C LYS A 61 2.32 -8.10 1.97
N ASN A 62 3.46 -8.32 2.64
CA ASN A 62 4.79 -8.12 2.06
C ASN A 62 5.08 -9.10 0.91
N ASP A 63 4.70 -10.37 1.06
CA ASP A 63 4.92 -11.37 0.01
C ASP A 63 4.08 -11.06 -1.24
N ASN A 64 2.82 -10.64 -1.06
CA ASN A 64 1.96 -10.17 -2.16
C ASN A 64 2.55 -8.95 -2.88
N ALA A 65 3.10 -7.98 -2.13
CA ALA A 65 3.74 -6.81 -2.72
C ALA A 65 4.97 -7.18 -3.57
N LYS A 66 5.78 -8.16 -3.12
CA LYS A 66 6.93 -8.67 -3.89
C LYS A 66 6.49 -9.36 -5.18
N THR A 67 5.46 -10.21 -5.13
CA THR A 67 4.93 -10.89 -6.33
C THR A 67 4.40 -9.88 -7.34
N LEU A 68 3.70 -8.84 -6.89
CA LEU A 68 3.18 -7.78 -7.77
C LEU A 68 4.32 -6.99 -8.43
N ALA A 69 5.37 -6.65 -7.68
CA ALA A 69 6.54 -5.98 -8.22
C ALA A 69 7.27 -6.82 -9.28
N LEU A 70 7.39 -8.14 -9.06
CA LEU A 70 8.00 -9.07 -10.01
C LEU A 70 7.21 -9.13 -11.33
N LEU A 71 5.88 -9.27 -11.26
CA LEU A 71 5.01 -9.28 -12.43
C LEU A 71 5.08 -7.96 -13.22
N SER A 72 5.07 -6.82 -12.53
CA SER A 72 5.21 -5.50 -13.17
C SER A 72 6.53 -5.36 -13.92
N SER A 73 7.63 -5.87 -13.36
CA SER A 73 8.96 -5.84 -13.99
C SER A 73 9.00 -6.70 -15.27
N GLN A 74 8.43 -7.91 -15.23
CA GLN A 74 8.35 -8.80 -16.39
C GLN A 74 7.55 -8.17 -17.54
N LEU A 75 6.47 -7.45 -17.23
CA LEU A 75 5.62 -6.80 -18.23
C LEU A 75 6.33 -5.60 -18.89
N GLN A 76 7.07 -4.81 -18.10
CA GLN A 76 7.88 -3.71 -18.62
C GLN A 76 8.99 -4.20 -19.58
N GLN A 77 9.67 -5.30 -19.24
CA GLN A 77 10.69 -5.88 -20.13
C GLN A 77 10.10 -6.30 -21.48
N LYS A 78 8.92 -6.93 -21.47
CA LYS A 78 8.23 -7.33 -22.71
C LYS A 78 7.83 -6.14 -23.57
N PHE A 79 7.41 -5.04 -22.96
CA PHE A 79 7.08 -3.81 -23.69
C PHE A 79 8.30 -3.21 -24.39
N ILE A 80 9.46 -3.21 -23.73
CA ILE A 80 10.72 -2.72 -24.31
C ILE A 80 11.15 -3.59 -25.51
N GLU A 81 11.05 -4.92 -25.41
CA GLU A 81 11.33 -5.82 -26.54
C GLU A 81 10.47 -5.49 -27.77
N ILE A 82 9.18 -5.23 -27.58
CA ILE A 82 8.26 -4.88 -28.66
C ILE A 82 8.65 -3.54 -29.30
N GLN A 83 8.96 -2.52 -28.51
CA GLN A 83 9.37 -1.20 -29.00
C GLN A 83 10.66 -1.26 -29.83
N ASN A 84 11.63 -2.06 -29.39
CA ASN A 84 12.88 -2.26 -30.12
C ASN A 84 12.63 -2.92 -31.48
N ASN A 85 11.74 -3.91 -31.54
CA ASN A 85 11.37 -4.58 -32.79
C ASN A 85 10.65 -3.64 -33.77
N ILE A 86 9.76 -2.77 -33.29
CA ILE A 86 9.09 -1.75 -34.11
C ILE A 86 10.10 -0.73 -34.66
N THR A 87 11.03 -0.29 -33.81
CA THR A 87 12.07 0.66 -34.20
C THR A 87 12.99 0.07 -35.28
N ALA A 88 13.41 -1.19 -35.13
CA ALA A 88 14.21 -1.91 -36.12
C ALA A 88 13.49 -2.04 -37.47
N ALA A 89 12.17 -2.26 -37.47
CA ALA A 89 11.38 -2.31 -38.70
C ALA A 89 11.28 -0.94 -39.40
N SER A 90 11.27 0.17 -38.65
CA SER A 90 11.16 1.53 -39.21
C SER A 90 12.44 2.05 -39.88
N GLN A 91 13.61 1.53 -39.50
CA GLN A 91 14.90 1.95 -40.07
C GLN A 91 15.16 1.38 -41.48
N TYR A 92 14.34 0.45 -41.97
CA TYR A 92 14.48 -0.18 -43.30
C TYR A 92 13.87 0.64 -44.47
N ASN A 93 13.49 1.89 -44.25
CA ASN A 93 12.85 2.75 -45.26
C ASN A 93 13.87 3.43 -46.21
N GLU A 94 14.83 2.66 -46.73
CA GLU A 94 15.86 3.06 -47.72
C GLU A 94 15.25 3.38 -49.11
N THR A 95 14.00 2.98 -49.34
CA THR A 95 13.32 3.06 -50.65
C THR A 95 12.98 4.50 -51.03
N ALA A 96 12.57 5.34 -50.07
CA ALA A 96 12.25 6.74 -50.33
C ALA A 96 13.47 7.57 -50.75
N ARG A 97 14.66 7.27 -50.20
CA ARG A 97 15.90 7.98 -50.50
C ARG A 97 16.45 7.66 -51.90
N LEU A 98 16.24 6.43 -52.38
CA LEU A 98 16.70 6.00 -53.71
C LEU A 98 15.84 6.55 -54.85
N THR A 99 14.53 6.74 -54.62
CA THR A 99 13.63 7.36 -55.61
C THR A 99 14.01 8.83 -55.88
N GLU A 100 14.32 9.60 -54.82
CA GLU A 100 14.70 11.01 -54.94
C GLU A 100 16.05 11.21 -55.68
N LEU A 101 17.01 10.31 -55.48
CA LEU A 101 18.30 10.31 -56.18
C LEU A 101 18.17 10.00 -57.69
N TRP A 102 17.21 9.14 -58.06
CA TRP A 102 16.98 8.77 -59.46
C TRP A 102 16.32 9.92 -60.25
N GLU A 103 15.34 10.61 -59.66
CA GLU A 103 14.67 11.75 -60.29
C GLU A 103 15.65 12.91 -60.57
N LEU A 104 16.57 13.19 -59.64
CA LEU A 104 17.62 14.19 -59.82
C LEU A 104 18.55 13.86 -61.00
N LYS A 105 18.95 12.59 -61.14
CA LYS A 105 19.84 12.13 -62.21
C LYS A 105 19.16 12.19 -63.59
N TYR A 106 17.87 11.87 -63.64
CA TYR A 106 17.07 11.91 -64.87
C TYR A 106 16.95 13.34 -65.42
N HIS A 107 16.69 14.32 -64.55
CA HIS A 107 16.61 15.73 -64.95
C HIS A 107 17.94 16.31 -65.48
N GLU A 108 19.07 15.89 -64.91
CA GLU A 108 20.41 16.30 -65.38
C GLU A 108 20.68 15.83 -66.82
N LEU A 109 20.28 14.59 -67.15
CA LEU A 109 20.47 14.02 -68.49
C LEU A 109 19.60 14.71 -69.55
N GLN A 110 18.35 15.06 -69.26
CA GLN A 110 17.48 15.79 -70.20
C GLN A 110 18.03 17.18 -70.55
N LYS A 111 18.62 17.87 -69.58
CA LYS A 111 19.22 19.19 -69.80
C LYS A 111 20.40 19.12 -70.76
N ASN A 112 21.31 18.17 -70.56
CA ASN A 112 22.50 17.99 -71.40
C ASN A 112 22.13 17.65 -72.87
N ASN A 113 21.08 16.85 -73.08
CA ASN A 113 20.62 16.52 -74.42
C ASN A 113 20.07 17.75 -75.17
N THR A 114 19.35 18.62 -74.47
CA THR A 114 18.81 19.86 -75.05
C THR A 114 19.93 20.82 -75.50
N GLU A 115 21.00 20.94 -74.71
CA GLU A 115 22.16 21.79 -75.05
C GLU A 115 22.92 21.30 -76.30
N LEU A 116 23.01 19.97 -76.50
CA LEU A 116 23.64 19.39 -77.69
C LEU A 116 22.81 19.64 -78.96
N GLN A 117 21.48 19.52 -78.87
CA GLN A 117 20.57 19.79 -79.98
C GLN A 117 20.70 21.23 -80.49
N ILE A 118 20.83 22.20 -79.57
CA ILE A 118 21.00 23.62 -79.90
C ILE A 118 22.31 23.87 -80.66
N LYS A 119 23.43 23.30 -80.18
CA LYS A 119 24.74 23.44 -80.85
C LYS A 119 24.74 22.83 -82.25
N PHE A 120 24.02 21.73 -82.44
CA PHE A 120 23.91 21.07 -83.73
C PHE A 120 23.16 21.92 -84.76
N ASN A 121 22.02 22.50 -84.37
CA ASN A 121 21.23 23.36 -85.23
C ASN A 121 22.02 24.62 -85.68
N ASP A 122 22.84 25.21 -84.79
CA ASP A 122 23.71 26.35 -85.13
C ASP A 122 24.76 26.00 -86.20
N LEU A 123 25.34 24.79 -86.13
CA LEU A 123 26.30 24.30 -87.13
C LEU A 123 25.65 24.08 -88.51
N GLU A 124 24.43 23.56 -88.54
CA GLU A 124 23.69 23.31 -89.78
C GLU A 124 23.34 24.62 -90.52
N VAL A 125 22.96 25.66 -89.77
CA VAL A 125 22.73 27.01 -90.32
C VAL A 125 24.02 27.59 -90.92
N LYS A 126 25.14 27.52 -90.21
CA LYS A 126 26.45 28.02 -90.68
C LYS A 126 26.91 27.31 -91.95
N TYR A 127 26.73 25.99 -92.02
CA TYR A 127 27.06 25.20 -93.20
C TYR A 127 26.21 25.62 -94.42
N THR A 128 24.91 25.81 -94.22
CA THR A 128 23.99 26.21 -95.29
C THR A 128 24.33 27.59 -95.85
N ALA A 129 24.70 28.54 -94.98
CA ALA A 129 25.16 29.86 -95.39
C ALA A 129 26.43 29.79 -96.26
N LEU A 130 27.42 28.99 -95.87
CA LEU A 130 28.67 28.82 -96.61
C LEU A 130 28.44 28.16 -97.98
N LYS A 131 27.56 27.15 -98.04
CA LYS A 131 27.17 26.48 -99.30
C LYS A 131 26.53 27.45 -100.28
N ASN A 132 25.67 28.34 -99.79
CA ASN A 132 25.02 29.35 -100.62
C ASN A 132 26.01 30.41 -101.13
N GLU A 133 27.00 30.81 -100.32
CA GLU A 133 28.04 31.75 -100.75
C GLU A 133 28.94 31.15 -101.85
N ILE A 134 29.27 29.86 -101.75
CA ILE A 134 30.06 29.13 -102.75
C ILE A 134 29.31 28.98 -104.07
N ASN A 135 27.99 28.76 -104.05
CA ASN A 135 27.18 28.62 -105.26
C ASN A 135 26.93 29.94 -106.00
N PHE A 136 27.12 31.10 -105.34
CA PHE A 136 26.85 32.41 -105.94
C PHE A 136 28.06 33.01 -106.69
N ARG A 137 29.29 32.61 -106.35
CA ARG A 137 30.53 33.13 -106.98
C ARG A 137 30.89 32.58 -108.37
N PRO A 138 30.58 31.33 -108.76
CA PRO A 138 30.99 30.77 -110.05
C PRO A 138 30.33 31.48 -111.23
N THR A 139 29.06 31.87 -111.12
CA THR A 139 28.33 32.59 -112.17
C THR A 139 28.92 33.97 -112.47
N THR A 140 29.43 34.68 -111.45
CA THR A 140 30.11 35.96 -111.63
C THR A 140 31.52 35.79 -112.21
N LEU A 141 32.24 34.73 -111.81
CA LEU A 141 33.58 34.45 -112.33
C LEU A 141 33.53 33.94 -113.79
N GLU A 142 32.57 33.07 -114.12
CA GLU A 142 32.35 32.57 -115.48
C GLU A 142 31.91 33.69 -116.42
N MET A 143 31.01 34.59 -115.99
CA MET A 143 30.68 35.80 -116.78
C MET A 143 31.89 36.72 -117.00
N ASN A 144 32.74 36.91 -115.98
CA ASN A 144 33.93 37.75 -116.11
C ASN A 144 35.00 37.11 -117.02
N ILE A 145 35.15 35.78 -116.99
CA ILE A 145 36.02 35.03 -117.91
C ILE A 145 35.49 35.10 -119.35
N GLN A 146 34.17 35.07 -119.56
CA GLN A 146 33.54 35.23 -120.87
C GLN A 146 33.73 36.66 -121.41
N ASN A 147 33.54 37.68 -120.59
CA ASN A 147 33.74 39.10 -120.98
C ASN A 147 35.22 39.43 -121.23
N ALA A 148 36.15 38.85 -120.48
CA ALA A 148 37.59 39.03 -120.70
C ALA A 148 38.08 38.40 -122.02
N LYS A 149 37.36 37.44 -122.61
CA LYS A 149 37.67 36.93 -123.96
C LYS A 149 37.33 37.93 -125.09
N CYS A 150 36.45 38.90 -124.84
CA CYS A 150 35.98 39.86 -125.86
C CYS A 150 36.82 41.13 -125.97
N HIS A 151 37.69 41.44 -125.01
CA HIS A 151 38.62 42.57 -125.08
C HIS A 151 40.04 42.05 -124.83
N ASN A 152 41.01 42.57 -125.57
CA ASN A 152 42.44 42.25 -125.50
C ASN A 152 43.09 42.68 -124.15
N ALA A 153 42.47 42.32 -123.03
CA ALA A 153 43.07 42.37 -121.71
C ALA A 153 44.08 41.22 -121.60
N SER A 154 45.22 41.51 -120.97
CA SER A 154 46.44 40.73 -121.05
C SER A 154 46.23 39.24 -120.72
N LYS A 155 46.97 38.39 -121.44
CA LYS A 155 47.10 36.94 -121.23
C LYS A 155 47.33 36.55 -119.75
N GLU A 156 47.82 37.46 -118.92
CA GLU A 156 48.05 37.27 -117.48
C GLU A 156 46.76 37.21 -116.65
N LEU A 157 45.73 38.01 -116.98
CA LEU A 157 44.43 37.98 -116.27
C LEU A 157 43.69 36.67 -116.52
N PHE A 158 43.80 36.13 -117.74
CA PHE A 158 43.22 34.84 -118.09
C PHE A 158 43.92 33.69 -117.35
N LEU A 159 45.26 33.75 -117.25
CA LEU A 159 46.04 32.75 -116.51
C LEU A 159 45.77 32.81 -114.99
N MET A 160 45.53 34.01 -114.43
CA MET A 160 45.12 34.18 -113.03
C MET A 160 43.72 33.61 -112.79
N ALA A 161 42.76 33.91 -113.66
CA ALA A 161 41.39 33.40 -113.54
C ALA A 161 41.32 31.87 -113.71
N GLU A 162 42.09 31.27 -114.62
CA GLU A 162 42.19 29.80 -114.72
C GLU A 162 42.83 29.18 -113.49
N LYS A 163 43.91 29.77 -112.95
CA LYS A 163 44.53 29.28 -111.71
C LYS A 163 43.58 29.39 -110.52
N GLU A 164 42.81 30.46 -110.44
CA GLU A 164 41.82 30.67 -109.38
C GLU A 164 40.63 29.72 -109.52
N LEU A 165 40.18 29.44 -110.76
CA LEU A 165 39.15 28.44 -111.04
C LEU A 165 39.61 27.01 -110.70
N VAL A 166 40.85 26.65 -111.04
CA VAL A 166 41.44 25.34 -110.68
C VAL A 166 41.63 25.23 -109.17
N TYR A 167 42.08 26.30 -108.50
CA TYR A 167 42.18 26.36 -107.04
C TYR A 167 40.80 26.20 -106.39
N MET A 168 39.78 26.88 -106.91
CA MET A 168 38.40 26.78 -106.42
C MET A 168 37.83 25.39 -106.65
N LYS A 169 37.99 24.79 -107.84
CA LYS A 169 37.55 23.40 -108.12
C LYS A 169 38.23 22.39 -107.19
N ASN A 170 39.55 22.48 -107.00
CA ASN A 170 40.26 21.60 -106.07
C ASN A 170 39.80 21.80 -104.63
N LYS A 171 39.52 23.05 -104.22
CA LYS A 171 38.96 23.35 -102.89
C LYS A 171 37.54 22.80 -102.72
N THR A 172 36.71 22.84 -103.77
CA THR A 172 35.38 22.24 -103.80
C THR A 172 35.46 20.72 -103.68
N THR A 173 36.33 20.05 -104.45
CA THR A 173 36.51 18.59 -104.36
C THR A 173 37.04 18.16 -102.98
N VAL A 174 37.94 18.94 -102.38
CA VAL A 174 38.39 18.70 -100.98
C VAL A 174 37.25 18.91 -99.99
N LEU A 175 36.37 19.88 -100.21
CA LEU A 175 35.19 20.12 -99.38
C LEU A 175 34.14 19.02 -99.54
N GLU A 176 33.89 18.53 -100.75
CA GLU A 176 33.01 17.40 -101.05
C GLU A 176 33.51 16.12 -100.37
N ASN A 177 34.79 15.80 -100.50
CA ASN A 177 35.39 14.64 -99.82
C ASN A 177 35.32 14.77 -98.29
N LYS A 178 35.52 15.98 -97.74
CA LYS A 178 35.33 16.23 -96.30
C LYS A 178 33.86 16.12 -95.89
N MET A 179 32.92 16.50 -96.74
CA MET A 179 31.48 16.36 -96.51
C MET A 179 31.03 14.90 -96.53
N ASP A 180 31.57 14.08 -97.42
CA ASP A 180 31.34 12.64 -97.44
C ASP A 180 31.91 11.99 -96.18
N THR A 181 33.10 12.42 -95.74
CA THR A 181 33.71 11.95 -94.50
C THR A 181 32.88 12.39 -93.28
N ILE A 182 32.36 13.61 -93.25
CA ILE A 182 31.47 14.11 -92.19
C ILE A 182 30.14 13.34 -92.18
N SER A 183 29.59 13.02 -93.35
CA SER A 183 28.36 12.25 -93.49
C SER A 183 28.54 10.80 -93.02
N GLN A 184 29.69 10.18 -93.32
CA GLN A 184 30.07 8.88 -92.81
C GLN A 184 30.30 8.91 -91.29
N LEU A 185 30.96 9.94 -90.76
CA LEU A 185 31.13 10.14 -89.31
C LEU A 185 29.78 10.35 -88.60
N LYS A 186 28.81 11.04 -89.24
CA LYS A 186 27.44 11.20 -88.72
C LYS A 186 26.72 9.86 -88.63
N ALA A 187 26.86 8.99 -89.63
CA ALA A 187 26.29 7.65 -89.59
C ALA A 187 26.94 6.77 -88.51
N VAL A 188 28.27 6.87 -88.32
CA VAL A 188 28.98 6.15 -87.26
C VAL A 188 28.61 6.65 -85.87
N GLN A 189 28.51 7.97 -85.67
CA GLN A 189 28.08 8.56 -84.40
C GLN A 189 26.64 8.15 -84.08
N GLN A 190 25.73 8.21 -85.05
CA GLN A 190 24.34 7.76 -84.86
C GLN A 190 24.26 6.27 -84.48
N LEU A 191 25.12 5.42 -85.05
CA LEU A 191 25.20 4.00 -84.67
C LEU A 191 25.79 3.79 -83.27
N GLN A 192 26.78 4.60 -82.87
CA GLN A 192 27.34 4.55 -81.50
C GLN A 192 26.32 5.01 -80.47
N ASP A 193 25.56 6.07 -80.77
CA ASP A 193 24.49 6.57 -79.91
C ASP A 193 23.36 5.53 -79.81
N LEU A 194 23.00 4.86 -80.91
CA LEU A 194 22.01 3.78 -80.89
C LEU A 194 22.46 2.59 -80.02
N HIS A 195 23.74 2.22 -80.09
CA HIS A 195 24.31 1.15 -79.28
C HIS A 195 24.36 1.54 -77.79
N SER A 196 24.68 2.80 -77.50
CA SER A 196 24.67 3.33 -76.13
C SER A 196 23.26 3.28 -75.53
N VAL A 197 22.25 3.69 -76.30
CA VAL A 197 20.84 3.61 -75.88
C VAL A 197 20.39 2.16 -75.71
N GLN A 198 20.79 1.23 -76.59
CA GLN A 198 20.48 -0.20 -76.40
C GLN A 198 21.08 -0.78 -75.12
N ASN A 199 22.34 -0.44 -74.80
CA ASN A 199 22.98 -0.89 -73.56
C ASN A 199 22.27 -0.32 -72.33
N GLN A 200 21.86 0.96 -72.36
CA GLN A 200 21.10 1.58 -71.28
C GLN A 200 19.71 0.94 -71.11
N ILE A 201 19.02 0.62 -72.21
CA ILE A 201 17.73 -0.09 -72.17
C ILE A 201 17.91 -1.49 -71.56
N GLN A 202 18.99 -2.19 -71.90
CA GLN A 202 19.28 -3.50 -71.35
C GLN A 202 19.60 -3.44 -69.84
N GLU A 203 20.37 -2.44 -69.40
CA GLU A 203 20.64 -2.20 -67.98
C GLU A 203 19.36 -1.86 -67.21
N ILE A 204 18.52 -0.96 -67.74
CA ILE A 204 17.24 -0.60 -67.15
C ILE A 204 16.31 -1.83 -67.08
N SER A 205 16.26 -2.65 -68.13
CA SER A 205 15.46 -3.88 -68.14
C SER A 205 15.94 -4.86 -67.05
N THR A 206 17.27 -4.99 -66.88
CA THR A 206 17.86 -5.87 -65.87
C THR A 206 17.59 -5.35 -64.45
N GLN A 207 17.70 -4.02 -64.24
CA GLN A 207 17.36 -3.37 -62.97
C GLN A 207 15.86 -3.47 -62.66
N THR A 208 14.99 -3.37 -63.67
CA THR A 208 13.53 -3.49 -63.49
C THR A 208 13.15 -4.92 -63.11
N GLN A 209 13.78 -5.92 -63.73
CA GLN A 209 13.58 -7.32 -63.36
C GLN A 209 14.03 -7.60 -61.92
N SER A 210 15.20 -7.11 -61.50
CA SER A 210 15.67 -7.30 -60.11
C SER A 210 14.79 -6.57 -59.09
N LEU A 211 14.24 -5.39 -59.43
CA LEU A 211 13.26 -4.69 -58.60
C LEU A 211 11.95 -5.48 -58.46
N SER A 212 11.46 -6.11 -59.54
CA SER A 212 10.23 -6.92 -59.48
C SER A 212 10.38 -8.17 -58.61
N VAL A 213 11.55 -8.83 -58.65
CA VAL A 213 11.88 -9.98 -57.80
C VAL A 213 11.97 -9.53 -56.33
N ASN A 214 12.59 -8.37 -56.07
CA ASN A 214 12.65 -7.79 -54.73
C ASN A 214 11.28 -7.34 -54.21
N GLU A 215 10.35 -6.95 -55.08
CA GLU A 215 8.97 -6.61 -54.69
C GLU A 215 8.15 -7.85 -54.36
N GLN A 216 8.30 -8.95 -55.12
CA GLN A 216 7.70 -10.24 -54.76
C GLN A 216 8.25 -10.79 -53.44
N ALA A 217 9.56 -10.71 -53.21
CA ALA A 217 10.17 -11.11 -51.93
C ALA A 217 9.65 -10.24 -50.77
N ARG A 218 9.58 -8.91 -50.95
CA ARG A 218 9.02 -7.99 -49.94
C ARG A 218 7.55 -8.28 -49.65
N ASN A 219 6.74 -8.60 -50.66
CA ASN A 219 5.34 -8.96 -50.46
C ASN A 219 5.20 -10.29 -49.70
N GLN A 220 6.05 -11.29 -49.98
CA GLN A 220 6.08 -12.53 -49.20
C GLN A 220 6.50 -12.29 -47.75
N ASP A 221 7.51 -11.45 -47.51
CA ASP A 221 7.96 -11.07 -46.17
C ASP A 221 6.87 -10.28 -45.42
N PHE A 222 6.13 -9.41 -46.11
CA PHE A 222 4.99 -8.68 -45.54
C PHE A 222 3.88 -9.63 -45.08
N TYR A 223 3.51 -10.62 -45.90
CA TYR A 223 2.52 -11.64 -45.49
C TYR A 223 3.03 -12.54 -44.36
N ALA A 224 4.33 -12.85 -44.34
CA ALA A 224 4.94 -13.57 -43.22
C ALA A 224 4.87 -12.76 -41.91
N LEU A 225 5.20 -11.46 -41.95
CA LEU A 225 5.08 -10.52 -40.83
C LEU A 225 3.64 -10.34 -40.36
N TYR A 226 2.68 -10.25 -41.28
CA TYR A 226 1.25 -10.15 -40.97
C TYR A 226 0.72 -11.41 -40.26
N ASN A 227 1.10 -12.59 -40.74
CA ASN A 227 0.75 -13.85 -40.09
C ASN A 227 1.44 -13.98 -38.72
N LEU A 228 2.69 -13.55 -38.60
CA LEU A 228 3.43 -13.56 -37.34
C LEU A 228 2.75 -12.65 -36.30
N THR A 229 2.43 -11.40 -36.67
CA THR A 229 1.75 -10.44 -35.77
C THR A 229 0.38 -10.94 -35.34
N THR A 230 -0.38 -11.58 -36.23
CA THR A 230 -1.68 -12.17 -35.89
C THR A 230 -1.53 -13.33 -34.90
N VAL A 231 -0.59 -14.25 -35.14
CA VAL A 231 -0.33 -15.40 -34.25
C VAL A 231 0.19 -14.96 -32.88
N TYR A 232 1.10 -13.98 -32.84
CA TYR A 232 1.59 -13.43 -31.57
C TYR A 232 0.51 -12.63 -30.83
N GLY A 233 -0.35 -11.90 -31.54
CA GLY A 233 -1.50 -11.20 -30.96
C GLY A 233 -2.47 -12.16 -30.26
N MET A 234 -2.81 -13.28 -30.91
CA MET A 234 -3.66 -14.31 -30.29
C MET A 234 -2.98 -14.97 -29.09
N LYS A 235 -1.69 -15.34 -29.19
CA LYS A 235 -0.95 -15.91 -28.06
C LYS A 235 -0.82 -14.94 -26.88
N LEU A 236 -0.66 -13.64 -27.15
CA LEU A 236 -0.61 -12.61 -26.11
C LEU A 236 -1.98 -12.52 -25.41
N HIS A 237 -3.06 -12.52 -26.17
CA HIS A 237 -4.42 -12.49 -25.63
C HIS A 237 -4.74 -13.73 -24.78
N ASP A 238 -4.36 -14.93 -25.24
CA ASP A 238 -4.51 -16.17 -24.46
C ASP A 238 -3.69 -16.13 -23.16
N LEU A 239 -2.49 -15.56 -23.20
CA LEU A 239 -1.64 -15.39 -22.02
C LEU A 239 -2.26 -14.40 -21.02
N GLU A 240 -2.85 -13.31 -21.50
CA GLU A 240 -3.59 -12.35 -20.68
C GLU A 240 -4.79 -13.01 -20.00
N ILE A 241 -5.60 -13.78 -20.75
CA ILE A 241 -6.76 -14.51 -20.21
C ILE A 241 -6.31 -15.49 -19.12
N GLN A 242 -5.29 -16.32 -19.39
CA GLN A 242 -4.77 -17.27 -18.41
C GLN A 242 -4.22 -16.58 -17.16
N THR A 243 -3.59 -15.42 -17.32
CA THR A 243 -3.06 -14.64 -16.20
C THR A 243 -4.20 -14.07 -15.34
N VAL A 244 -5.23 -13.50 -15.98
CA VAL A 244 -6.43 -12.99 -15.30
C VAL A 244 -7.15 -14.09 -14.54
N ASP A 245 -7.30 -15.29 -15.12
CA ASP A 245 -7.98 -16.41 -14.46
C ASP A 245 -7.18 -16.94 -13.26
N LYS A 246 -5.85 -17.01 -13.36
CA LYS A 246 -4.98 -17.34 -12.21
C LYS A 246 -5.11 -16.31 -11.10
N LEU A 247 -5.14 -15.02 -11.43
CA LEU A 247 -5.31 -13.95 -10.45
C LEU A 247 -6.69 -14.00 -9.78
N LYS A 248 -7.76 -14.24 -10.55
CA LYS A 248 -9.12 -14.42 -10.01
C LYS A 248 -9.19 -15.61 -9.05
N LYS A 249 -8.60 -16.74 -9.43
CA LYS A 249 -8.55 -17.92 -8.56
C LYS A 249 -7.80 -17.63 -7.26
N HIS A 250 -6.62 -17.00 -7.35
CA HIS A 250 -5.84 -16.63 -6.18
C HIS A 250 -6.59 -15.66 -5.25
N ALA A 251 -7.26 -14.66 -5.82
CA ALA A 251 -8.10 -13.72 -5.06
C ALA A 251 -9.26 -14.42 -4.34
N ASN A 252 -9.93 -15.38 -5.00
CA ASN A 252 -10.99 -16.17 -4.37
C ASN A 252 -10.47 -17.05 -3.22
N ASP A 253 -9.30 -17.69 -3.40
CA ASP A 253 -8.69 -18.52 -2.36
C ASP A 253 -8.27 -17.67 -1.13
N GLN A 254 -7.75 -16.46 -1.36
CA GLN A 254 -7.48 -15.50 -0.29
C GLN A 254 -8.77 -15.07 0.42
N ASN A 255 -9.83 -14.76 -0.33
CA ASN A 255 -11.10 -14.32 0.26
C ASN A 255 -11.74 -15.41 1.13
N LYS A 256 -11.68 -16.67 0.68
CA LYS A 256 -12.15 -17.82 1.48
C LYS A 256 -11.35 -17.99 2.78
N THR A 257 -10.05 -17.72 2.73
CA THR A 257 -9.19 -17.76 3.93
C THR A 257 -9.55 -16.66 4.91
N ILE A 258 -9.80 -15.43 4.42
CA ILE A 258 -10.22 -14.28 5.24
C ILE A 258 -11.55 -14.58 5.94
N ILE A 259 -12.55 -15.06 5.21
CA ILE A 259 -13.86 -15.43 5.79
C ILE A 259 -13.69 -16.49 6.90
N GLY A 260 -12.82 -17.48 6.70
CA GLY A 260 -12.51 -18.49 7.72
C GLY A 260 -11.83 -17.93 8.97
N PHE A 261 -11.08 -16.83 8.87
CA PHE A 261 -10.52 -16.12 10.02
C PHE A 261 -11.58 -15.28 10.74
N GLU A 262 -12.47 -14.60 10.02
CA GLU A 262 -13.56 -13.82 10.60
C GLU A 262 -14.48 -14.69 11.47
N ASP A 263 -14.86 -15.88 10.99
CA ASP A 263 -15.67 -16.84 11.76
C ASP A 263 -14.99 -17.27 13.07
N LYS A 264 -13.67 -17.50 13.04
CA LYS A 264 -12.90 -17.86 14.24
C LYS A 264 -12.86 -16.71 15.25
N ILE A 265 -12.65 -15.48 14.77
CA ILE A 265 -12.66 -14.28 15.61
C ILE A 265 -14.03 -14.08 16.25
N LEU A 266 -15.11 -14.17 15.48
CA LEU A 266 -16.49 -14.04 15.98
C LEU A 266 -16.80 -15.09 17.06
N LYS A 267 -16.40 -16.35 16.85
CA LYS A 267 -16.57 -17.41 17.85
C LYS A 267 -15.79 -17.15 19.14
N HIS A 268 -14.58 -16.60 19.02
CA HIS A 268 -13.76 -16.24 20.17
C HIS A 268 -14.37 -15.06 20.95
N ILE A 269 -14.83 -14.02 20.26
CA ILE A 269 -15.53 -12.88 20.88
C ILE A 269 -16.75 -13.35 21.67
N HIS A 270 -17.62 -14.16 21.04
CA HIS A 270 -18.81 -14.67 21.70
C HIS A 270 -18.50 -15.51 22.96
N THR A 271 -17.44 -16.33 22.91
CA THR A 271 -16.99 -17.12 24.07
C THR A 271 -16.49 -16.23 25.21
N THR A 272 -15.77 -15.15 24.86
CA THR A 272 -15.26 -14.19 25.84
C THR A 272 -16.38 -13.39 26.48
N ASP A 273 -17.38 -12.95 25.71
CA ASP A 273 -18.56 -12.24 26.23
C ASP A 273 -19.32 -13.09 27.26
N MET A 274 -19.54 -14.38 26.98
CA MET A 274 -20.17 -15.31 27.93
C MET A 274 -19.37 -15.44 29.24
N LYS A 275 -18.03 -15.46 29.17
CA LYS A 275 -17.17 -15.51 30.37
C LYS A 275 -17.26 -14.22 31.18
N ILE A 276 -17.28 -13.06 30.51
CA ILE A 276 -17.42 -11.75 31.15
C ILE A 276 -18.76 -11.65 31.88
N GLU A 277 -19.85 -12.07 31.25
CA GLU A 277 -21.19 -12.04 31.86
C GLU A 277 -21.28 -12.95 33.09
N SER A 278 -20.73 -14.16 33.02
CA SER A 278 -20.65 -15.09 34.15
C SER A 278 -19.85 -14.50 35.33
N PHE A 279 -18.71 -13.85 35.04
CA PHE A 279 -17.90 -13.18 36.04
C PHE A 279 -18.64 -11.99 36.68
N ALA A 280 -19.33 -11.18 35.88
CA ALA A 280 -20.11 -10.04 36.35
C ALA A 280 -21.26 -10.50 37.29
N ASN A 281 -21.96 -11.56 36.93
CA ASN A 281 -23.03 -12.13 37.75
C ASN A 281 -22.49 -12.69 39.08
N THR A 282 -21.39 -13.43 39.04
CA THR A 282 -20.72 -13.93 40.26
C THR A 282 -20.27 -12.77 41.17
N SER A 283 -19.75 -11.69 40.57
CA SER A 283 -19.32 -10.51 41.33
C SER A 283 -20.50 -9.77 41.97
N ARG A 284 -21.61 -9.58 41.24
CA ARG A 284 -22.85 -9.00 41.78
C ARG A 284 -23.39 -9.83 42.95
N GLU A 285 -23.39 -11.15 42.82
CA GLU A 285 -23.84 -12.06 43.88
C GLU A 285 -22.96 -11.91 45.13
N ARG A 286 -21.62 -11.88 44.96
CA ARG A 286 -20.68 -11.63 46.07
C ARG A 286 -20.89 -10.27 46.72
N SER A 287 -21.03 -9.19 45.94
CA SER A 287 -21.30 -7.85 46.46
C SER A 287 -22.63 -7.79 47.22
N SER A 288 -23.67 -8.47 46.74
CA SER A 288 -24.97 -8.57 47.42
C SER A 288 -24.92 -9.37 48.72
N ASN A 289 -23.90 -10.22 48.89
CA ASN A 289 -23.68 -10.97 50.12
C ASN A 289 -22.75 -10.22 51.09
N ILE A 290 -21.80 -9.42 50.59
CA ILE A 290 -20.97 -8.54 51.43
C ILE A 290 -21.82 -7.48 52.12
N SER A 291 -22.89 -6.97 51.48
CA SER A 291 -23.85 -6.07 52.15
C SER A 291 -24.67 -6.74 53.26
N LYS A 292 -24.64 -8.08 53.38
CA LYS A 292 -25.33 -8.81 54.44
C LYS A 292 -24.43 -9.11 55.64
N THR A 293 -23.11 -9.04 55.49
CA THR A 293 -22.16 -9.30 56.58
C THR A 293 -21.92 -8.01 57.35
N VAL A 294 -22.27 -8.00 58.64
CA VAL A 294 -21.97 -6.89 59.54
C VAL A 294 -21.12 -7.41 60.69
N THR A 295 -19.94 -6.83 60.88
CA THR A 295 -19.06 -7.13 62.01
C THR A 295 -18.46 -5.84 62.53
N LEU A 296 -18.46 -5.66 63.85
CA LEU A 296 -17.77 -4.60 64.57
C LEU A 296 -16.99 -5.23 65.72
N THR A 297 -15.74 -4.84 65.91
CA THR A 297 -15.05 -5.00 67.19
C THR A 297 -14.43 -3.67 67.56
N ALA A 298 -14.73 -3.16 68.75
CA ALA A 298 -14.14 -1.94 69.29
C ALA A 298 -13.65 -2.19 70.71
N CYS A 299 -12.59 -1.50 71.11
CA CYS A 299 -12.04 -1.61 72.46
C CYS A 299 -12.00 -0.25 73.16
N ALA A 300 -11.83 -0.27 74.47
CA ALA A 300 -11.58 0.92 75.26
C ALA A 300 -10.28 1.60 74.78
N GLN A 301 -10.29 2.92 74.65
CA GLN A 301 -9.11 3.68 74.20
C GLN A 301 -8.19 4.07 75.36
N ALA A 302 -8.78 4.38 76.50
CA ALA A 302 -8.09 4.81 77.71
C ALA A 302 -8.83 4.28 78.93
N ASP A 303 -8.14 4.20 80.05
CA ASP A 303 -8.75 3.88 81.34
C ASP A 303 -9.70 5.03 81.75
N HIS A 304 -10.90 4.71 82.22
CA HIS A 304 -11.90 5.71 82.58
C HIS A 304 -12.93 5.17 83.58
N ASP A 305 -13.30 5.98 84.56
CA ASP A 305 -14.41 5.69 85.47
C ASP A 305 -15.72 6.20 84.88
N TYR A 306 -16.68 5.30 84.67
CA TYR A 306 -18.02 5.63 84.18
C TYR A 306 -19.03 5.49 85.32
N GLN A 307 -20.00 6.41 85.37
CA GLN A 307 -21.11 6.31 86.32
C GLN A 307 -22.43 6.76 85.69
N ASN A 308 -23.38 5.84 85.54
CA ASN A 308 -24.69 6.13 84.95
C ASN A 308 -24.61 6.74 83.54
N GLU A 309 -23.59 6.39 82.76
CA GLU A 309 -23.39 6.85 81.38
C GLU A 309 -22.95 5.72 80.42
N ILE A 310 -22.93 6.03 79.12
CA ILE A 310 -22.52 5.09 78.07
C ILE A 310 -20.99 4.96 78.07
N MET A 311 -20.50 3.73 78.09
CA MET A 311 -19.07 3.45 78.04
C MET A 311 -18.51 3.68 76.63
N MET A 312 -17.53 4.58 76.51
CA MET A 312 -16.96 4.99 75.22
C MET A 312 -15.92 3.98 74.69
N ILE A 313 -16.42 2.92 74.07
CA ILE A 313 -15.61 1.87 73.44
C ILE A 313 -15.43 2.19 71.95
N LYS A 314 -14.54 3.15 71.68
CA LYS A 314 -14.38 3.78 70.35
C LYS A 314 -13.14 3.39 69.56
N ASN A 315 -12.22 2.61 70.13
CA ASN A 315 -11.02 2.14 69.43
C ASN A 315 -11.37 0.95 68.53
N VAL A 316 -11.97 1.24 67.37
CA VAL A 316 -12.44 0.23 66.42
C VAL A 316 -11.26 -0.56 65.84
N LYS A 317 -11.31 -1.89 66.01
CA LYS A 317 -10.31 -2.85 65.53
C LYS A 317 -10.73 -3.52 64.23
N VAL A 318 -12.01 -3.84 64.11
CA VAL A 318 -12.60 -4.51 62.94
C VAL A 318 -13.92 -3.84 62.62
N HIS A 319 -14.17 -3.53 61.36
CA HIS A 319 -15.49 -3.15 60.88
C HIS A 319 -15.73 -3.69 59.47
N VAL A 320 -16.90 -4.30 59.23
CA VAL A 320 -17.37 -4.81 57.95
C VAL A 320 -18.87 -4.50 57.86
N GLY A 321 -19.33 -3.95 56.73
CA GLY A 321 -20.77 -3.70 56.49
C GLY A 321 -21.41 -2.61 57.36
N ILE A 322 -20.60 -1.65 57.86
CA ILE A 322 -21.05 -0.53 58.70
C ILE A 322 -20.64 0.78 58.02
N ASN A 323 -21.60 1.60 57.62
CA ASN A 323 -21.33 2.90 57.01
C ASN A 323 -21.20 4.02 58.05
N SER A 324 -21.88 3.91 59.21
CA SER A 324 -21.90 4.90 60.28
C SER A 324 -20.75 4.80 61.29
N LEU A 325 -19.52 4.49 60.85
CA LEU A 325 -18.37 4.29 61.73
C LEU A 325 -18.07 5.52 62.62
N ALA A 326 -18.23 6.72 62.06
CA ALA A 326 -18.02 7.99 62.78
C ALA A 326 -18.99 8.16 63.97
N SER A 327 -20.20 7.60 63.90
CA SER A 327 -21.16 7.66 65.00
C SER A 327 -20.70 6.80 66.17
N ILE A 328 -20.21 5.58 65.92
CA ILE A 328 -19.65 4.69 66.94
C ILE A 328 -18.42 5.34 67.59
N GLN A 329 -17.53 5.91 66.77
CA GLN A 329 -16.30 6.54 67.27
C GLN A 329 -16.58 7.78 68.14
N SER A 330 -17.66 8.51 67.86
CA SER A 330 -18.02 9.73 68.59
C SER A 330 -18.94 9.50 69.79
N SER A 331 -19.77 8.45 69.78
CA SER A 331 -20.80 8.20 70.81
C SER A 331 -20.69 6.87 71.56
N GLY A 332 -19.90 5.91 71.06
CA GLY A 332 -19.89 4.54 71.59
C GLY A 332 -21.15 3.72 71.25
N ILE A 333 -22.08 4.28 70.45
CA ILE A 333 -23.35 3.65 70.10
C ILE A 333 -23.26 3.03 68.71
N PHE A 334 -23.60 1.75 68.60
CA PHE A 334 -23.82 1.08 67.32
C PHE A 334 -25.25 1.33 66.84
N THR A 335 -25.42 1.76 65.59
CA THR A 335 -26.74 1.90 64.95
C THR A 335 -26.86 0.87 63.83
N CYS A 336 -27.93 0.09 63.85
CA CYS A 336 -28.17 -0.96 62.86
C CYS A 336 -28.58 -0.34 61.52
N GLU A 337 -27.81 -0.62 60.47
CA GLU A 337 -28.13 -0.24 59.09
C GLU A 337 -28.73 -1.40 58.28
N ASN A 338 -28.51 -2.64 58.74
CA ASN A 338 -28.92 -3.87 58.05
C ASN A 338 -29.74 -4.73 59.01
N PRO A 339 -31.08 -4.84 58.84
CA PRO A 339 -31.90 -5.57 59.79
C PRO A 339 -31.52 -7.05 59.84
N GLY A 340 -31.64 -7.69 60.99
CA GLY A 340 -31.26 -9.09 61.16
C GLY A 340 -31.03 -9.51 62.61
N LEU A 341 -30.56 -10.74 62.80
CA LEU A 341 -30.17 -11.25 64.11
C LEU A 341 -28.68 -10.99 64.33
N TYR A 342 -28.35 -10.38 65.47
CA TYR A 342 -27.00 -10.01 65.85
C TYR A 342 -26.57 -10.73 67.13
N LEU A 343 -25.29 -11.10 67.21
CA LEU A 343 -24.63 -11.51 68.44
C LEU A 343 -23.81 -10.31 68.95
N VAL A 344 -24.11 -9.86 70.17
CA VAL A 344 -23.41 -8.79 70.86
C VAL A 344 -22.66 -9.41 72.03
N ASP A 345 -21.34 -9.28 72.02
CA ASP A 345 -20.44 -9.67 73.10
C ASP A 345 -19.77 -8.42 73.69
N ALA A 346 -19.76 -8.29 75.00
CA ALA A 346 -19.08 -7.23 75.72
C ALA A 346 -18.25 -7.84 76.84
N SER A 347 -16.93 -7.76 76.72
CA SER A 347 -15.97 -8.16 77.75
C SER A 347 -15.38 -6.91 78.37
N ILE A 348 -15.59 -6.69 79.67
CA ILE A 348 -15.20 -5.47 80.39
C ILE A 348 -14.30 -5.85 81.56
N VAL A 349 -13.10 -5.28 81.58
CA VAL A 349 -12.16 -5.42 82.70
C VAL A 349 -12.33 -4.24 83.64
N ASN A 350 -12.72 -4.53 84.88
CA ASN A 350 -13.09 -3.54 85.90
C ASN A 350 -12.37 -3.75 87.24
N LYS A 351 -12.23 -2.67 88.02
CA LYS A 351 -11.63 -2.66 89.37
C LYS A 351 -12.58 -2.12 90.46
N ALA A 352 -13.68 -1.48 90.09
CA ALA A 352 -14.64 -0.91 91.04
C ALA A 352 -15.48 -2.01 91.69
N GLY A 353 -15.60 -2.00 93.03
CA GLY A 353 -16.51 -2.86 93.77
C GLY A 353 -17.97 -2.50 93.52
N GLY A 354 -18.82 -3.52 93.41
CA GLY A 354 -20.25 -3.35 93.12
C GLY A 354 -20.53 -2.77 91.73
N SER A 355 -19.61 -2.97 90.78
CA SER A 355 -19.78 -2.48 89.42
C SER A 355 -20.95 -3.16 88.73
N LYS A 356 -21.60 -2.43 87.84
CA LYS A 356 -22.75 -2.93 87.10
C LYS A 356 -22.75 -2.31 85.71
N PHE A 357 -22.86 -3.14 84.67
CA PHE A 357 -23.04 -2.66 83.31
C PHE A 357 -24.02 -3.55 82.54
N SER A 358 -24.61 -2.97 81.49
CA SER A 358 -25.60 -3.63 80.67
C SER A 358 -25.33 -3.46 79.18
N ILE A 359 -25.70 -4.48 78.40
CA ILE A 359 -25.96 -4.33 76.96
C ILE A 359 -27.40 -3.84 76.83
N ARG A 360 -27.59 -2.72 76.16
CA ARG A 360 -28.92 -2.15 75.91
C ARG A 360 -29.27 -2.14 74.43
N LYS A 361 -30.54 -2.38 74.13
CA LYS A 361 -31.17 -2.15 72.83
C LYS A 361 -32.12 -0.98 72.96
N ASN A 362 -31.96 0.06 72.15
CA ASN A 362 -32.82 1.25 72.18
C ASN A 362 -33.01 1.79 73.62
N ARG A 363 -31.90 1.87 74.38
CA ARG A 363 -31.86 2.25 75.82
C ARG A 363 -32.56 1.31 76.80
N SER A 364 -33.16 0.21 76.34
CA SER A 364 -33.72 -0.84 77.18
C SER A 364 -32.68 -1.91 77.49
N VAL A 365 -32.56 -2.31 78.74
CA VAL A 365 -31.60 -3.36 79.15
C VAL A 365 -32.00 -4.70 78.53
N VAL A 366 -31.05 -5.32 77.82
CA VAL A 366 -31.19 -6.68 77.28
C VAL A 366 -30.61 -7.69 78.26
N ILE A 367 -29.37 -7.46 78.67
CA ILE A 367 -28.64 -8.28 79.64
C ILE A 367 -27.72 -7.38 80.45
N GLN A 368 -27.46 -7.76 81.70
CA GLN A 368 -26.61 -7.00 82.63
C GLN A 368 -25.68 -7.93 83.40
N SER A 369 -24.53 -7.41 83.79
CA SER A 369 -23.54 -8.08 84.64
C SER A 369 -23.32 -7.29 85.91
N TYR A 370 -22.88 -7.99 86.95
CA TYR A 370 -22.48 -7.43 88.23
C TYR A 370 -21.03 -7.84 88.50
N GLY A 371 -20.18 -6.88 88.83
CA GLY A 371 -18.83 -7.12 89.33
C GLY A 371 -18.85 -7.50 90.81
N SER A 372 -17.71 -8.01 91.28
CA SER A 372 -17.50 -8.34 92.69
C SER A 372 -17.67 -7.12 93.59
N LEU A 373 -17.94 -7.36 94.87
CA LEU A 373 -17.96 -6.33 95.93
C LEU A 373 -16.56 -5.97 96.43
N HIS A 374 -15.52 -6.65 95.96
CA HIS A 374 -14.15 -6.40 96.38
C HIS A 374 -13.54 -5.25 95.60
N ASP A 375 -13.30 -4.14 96.30
CA ASP A 375 -12.47 -3.07 95.77
C ASP A 375 -11.02 -3.56 95.66
N GLN A 376 -10.33 -3.14 94.59
CA GLN A 376 -8.87 -3.19 94.38
C GLN A 376 -8.29 -4.29 93.46
N THR A 377 -9.04 -5.33 93.06
CA THR A 377 -8.57 -6.31 92.06
C THR A 377 -9.21 -6.10 90.70
N TYR A 378 -8.43 -6.26 89.63
CA TYR A 378 -8.99 -6.29 88.27
C TYR A 378 -9.73 -7.60 88.04
N GLU A 379 -10.97 -7.49 87.62
CA GLU A 379 -11.84 -8.61 87.26
C GLU A 379 -12.38 -8.41 85.84
N SER A 380 -12.65 -9.50 85.14
CA SER A 380 -13.30 -9.46 83.83
C SER A 380 -14.73 -9.95 83.95
N ALA A 381 -15.66 -9.20 83.39
CA ALA A 381 -17.05 -9.60 83.26
C ALA A 381 -17.42 -9.58 81.78
N SER A 382 -18.06 -10.65 81.30
CA SER A 382 -18.44 -10.81 79.90
C SER A 382 -19.94 -11.04 79.77
N LEU A 383 -20.57 -10.38 78.81
CA LEU A 383 -21.99 -10.50 78.47
C LEU A 383 -22.12 -10.86 77.00
N VAL A 384 -22.94 -11.87 76.70
CA VAL A 384 -23.29 -12.23 75.32
C VAL A 384 -24.80 -12.25 75.18
N ALA A 385 -25.32 -11.56 74.17
CA ALA A 385 -26.74 -11.56 73.83
C ALA A 385 -26.96 -11.72 72.33
N ALA A 386 -27.92 -12.56 71.96
CA ALA A 386 -28.47 -12.58 70.61
C ALA A 386 -29.66 -11.61 70.55
N VAL A 387 -29.60 -10.62 69.67
CA VAL A 387 -30.57 -9.53 69.58
C VAL A 387 -31.00 -9.34 68.14
N GLU A 388 -32.31 -9.39 67.88
CA GLU A 388 -32.85 -9.00 66.58
C GLU A 388 -32.90 -7.47 66.49
N LEU A 389 -32.34 -6.90 65.43
CA LEU A 389 -32.26 -5.47 65.19
C LEU A 389 -32.96 -5.10 63.88
N ASN A 390 -33.74 -4.04 63.92
CA ASN A 390 -34.28 -3.35 62.75
C ASN A 390 -33.39 -2.17 62.36
N ILE A 391 -33.59 -1.62 61.16
CA ILE A 391 -32.90 -0.40 60.72
C ILE A 391 -33.19 0.74 61.72
N GLY A 392 -32.12 1.37 62.21
CA GLY A 392 -32.19 2.45 63.20
C GLY A 392 -32.20 1.99 64.66
N ASP A 393 -32.35 0.68 64.94
CA ASP A 393 -32.16 0.17 66.31
C ASP A 393 -30.72 0.41 66.76
N THR A 394 -30.53 0.73 68.05
CA THR A 394 -29.23 1.03 68.63
C THR A 394 -28.80 -0.02 69.65
N ILE A 395 -27.50 -0.33 69.68
CA ILE A 395 -26.83 -1.07 70.75
C ILE A 395 -25.82 -0.16 71.44
N ASP A 396 -25.87 -0.13 72.76
CA ASP A 396 -24.90 0.57 73.59
C ASP A 396 -24.55 -0.24 74.84
N ILE A 397 -23.37 0.01 75.40
CA ILE A 397 -22.95 -0.56 76.68
C ILE A 397 -22.98 0.56 77.72
N GLN A 398 -23.78 0.37 78.75
CA GLN A 398 -24.03 1.39 79.77
C GLN A 398 -23.43 0.95 81.10
N ALA A 399 -22.71 1.85 81.77
CA ALA A 399 -22.40 1.71 83.17
C ALA A 399 -23.66 2.07 83.98
N ASP A 400 -24.24 1.09 84.67
CA ASP A 400 -25.45 1.26 85.49
C ASP A 400 -25.11 1.67 86.94
N ASN A 401 -23.84 1.58 87.32
CA ASN A 401 -23.26 2.08 88.55
C ASN A 401 -21.78 2.46 88.27
N SER A 402 -20.94 2.64 89.29
CA SER A 402 -19.50 2.87 89.12
C SER A 402 -18.82 1.70 88.41
N VAL A 403 -18.23 1.96 87.24
CA VAL A 403 -17.43 0.99 86.46
C VAL A 403 -16.10 1.63 86.09
N TYR A 404 -14.99 1.08 86.58
CA TYR A 404 -13.66 1.42 86.07
C TYR A 404 -13.44 0.63 84.78
N LEU A 405 -13.45 1.27 83.62
CA LEU A 405 -13.18 0.62 82.35
C LEU A 405 -11.68 0.63 82.07
N ARG A 406 -11.01 -0.53 82.12
CA ARG A 406 -9.60 -0.62 81.74
C ARG A 406 -9.45 -0.66 80.21
N SER A 407 -8.54 0.13 79.66
CA SER A 407 -8.19 0.14 78.22
C SER A 407 -7.73 -1.22 77.70
N LEU A 408 -6.95 -1.94 78.51
CA LEU A 408 -6.46 -3.27 78.18
C LEU A 408 -7.49 -4.34 78.56
N GLY A 409 -7.99 -5.05 77.54
CA GLY A 409 -8.88 -6.21 77.73
C GLY A 409 -10.37 -5.89 77.72
N SER A 410 -10.76 -4.61 77.63
CA SER A 410 -12.18 -4.24 77.51
C SER A 410 -12.57 -3.97 76.06
N CYS A 411 -13.44 -4.81 75.49
CA CYS A 411 -13.88 -4.74 74.11
C CYS A 411 -15.34 -5.15 73.94
N VAL A 412 -15.95 -4.67 72.86
CA VAL A 412 -17.28 -5.02 72.40
C VAL A 412 -17.18 -5.55 70.98
N THR A 413 -17.85 -6.66 70.72
CA THR A 413 -17.98 -7.28 69.40
C THR A 413 -19.46 -7.41 69.04
N ILE A 414 -19.82 -6.99 67.83
CA ILE A 414 -21.17 -7.07 67.28
C ILE A 414 -21.08 -7.76 65.93
N VAL A 415 -21.76 -8.89 65.75
CA VAL A 415 -21.73 -9.67 64.51
C VAL A 415 -23.15 -9.99 64.07
N LYS A 416 -23.51 -9.70 62.83
CA LYS A 416 -24.74 -10.19 62.22
C LYS A 416 -24.60 -11.66 61.88
N ILE A 417 -25.47 -12.47 62.44
CA ILE A 417 -25.49 -13.93 62.25
C ILE A 417 -26.64 -14.40 61.32
N ARG A 418 -27.67 -13.58 61.10
CA ARG A 418 -28.76 -13.88 60.17
C ARG A 418 -29.35 -12.62 59.55
#